data_AF-A0A7X2IZR9-F1
#
_entry.id   AF-A0A7X2IZR9-F1
#
_cell.length_a   1.000
_cell.length_b   1.000
_cell.length_c   1.000
_cell.angle_alpha   90.00
_cell.angle_beta   90.00
_cell.angle_gamma   90.00
#
_symmetry.space_group_name_H-M   'P 1'
#
loop_
_entity.id
_entity.type
_entity.pdbx_description
1 polymer ?
#
loop_
_entity_poly.entity_id
_entity_poly.type
_entity_poly.pdbx_seq_one_letter_code
_entity_poly.pdbx_strand_id
1 'polypeptide(L)'
;MNKILTIVITLLILICLSFGIATYFDANFSDYSFFVGLVVTVVIWFSNSKGGATSRLLDVTVQGGTGIKSKQEKFEFSPGLIFLTCLAYTVVNLVALLFQYRDYL
;
A
#
# COMPACT_ATOMS: atom_id res chain seq x y z
N MET A 1 -14.24 15.41 -2.54
CA MET A 1 -13.01 15.42 -3.37
C MET A 1 -13.34 14.78 -4.70
N ASN A 2 -12.98 15.40 -5.82
CA ASN A 2 -13.24 14.82 -7.13
C ASN A 2 -12.44 13.52 -7.27
N LYS A 3 -13.11 12.40 -7.53
CA LYS A 3 -12.50 11.05 -7.58
C LYS A 3 -11.26 11.02 -8.49
N ILE A 4 -11.30 11.74 -9.60
CA ILE A 4 -10.20 11.89 -10.57
C ILE A 4 -9.00 12.61 -9.95
N LEU A 5 -9.23 13.70 -9.21
CA LEU A 5 -8.15 14.45 -8.57
C LEU A 5 -7.39 13.57 -7.57
N THR A 6 -8.10 12.75 -6.79
CA THR A 6 -7.49 11.80 -5.87
C THR A 6 -6.57 10.81 -6.58
N ILE A 7 -7.01 10.26 -7.72
CA ILE A 7 -6.23 9.31 -8.53
C ILE A 7 -4.96 9.98 -9.07
N VAL A 8 -5.09 11.17 -9.65
CA VAL A 8 -3.96 11.91 -10.23
C VAL A 8 -2.92 12.23 -9.16
N ILE A 9 -3.33 12.74 -8.01
CA ILE A 9 -2.41 13.04 -6.91
C ILE A 9 -1.72 11.77 -6.40
N THR A 10 -2.47 10.67 -6.24
CA THR A 10 -1.90 9.39 -5.78
C THR A 10 -0.83 8.87 -6.75
N LEU A 11 -1.09 8.93 -8.07
CA LEU A 11 -0.11 8.54 -9.09
C LEU A 11 1.13 9.44 -9.07
N LEU A 12 0.94 10.75 -8.94
CA LEU A 12 2.05 11.70 -8.89
C LEU A 12 2.96 11.40 -7.68
N ILE A 13 2.38 11.15 -6.51
CA ILE A 13 3.13 10.77 -5.30
C ILE A 13 3.91 9.46 -5.53
N LEU A 14 3.29 8.43 -6.13
CA LEU A 14 3.96 7.15 -6.41
C LEU A 14 5.12 7.30 -7.38
N ILE A 15 4.95 8.09 -8.44
CA ILE A 15 6.01 8.38 -9.42
C ILE A 15 7.14 9.14 -8.75
N CYS A 16 6.84 10.17 -7.96
CA CYS A 16 7.86 10.93 -7.23
C CYS A 16 8.65 10.06 -6.23
N LEU A 17 7.97 9.20 -5.47
CA LEU A 17 8.62 8.27 -4.55
C LEU A 17 9.53 7.29 -5.29
N SER A 18 9.03 6.68 -6.36
CA SER A 18 9.78 5.70 -7.13
C SER A 18 10.98 6.33 -7.83
N PHE A 19 10.82 7.56 -8.36
CA PHE A 19 11.91 8.31 -8.96
C PHE A 19 12.95 8.70 -7.91
N GLY A 20 12.54 9.22 -6.74
CA GLY A 20 13.45 9.59 -5.67
C GLY A 20 14.30 8.41 -5.18
N ILE A 21 13.68 7.24 -5.02
CA ILE A 21 14.38 6.01 -4.65
C ILE A 21 15.33 5.56 -5.77
N ALA A 22 14.87 5.53 -7.02
CA ALA A 22 15.70 5.16 -8.16
C ALA A 22 16.95 6.05 -8.30
N THR A 23 16.80 7.37 -8.13
CA THR A 23 17.93 8.31 -8.16
C THR A 23 18.88 8.16 -6.98
N TYR A 24 18.39 7.71 -5.82
CA TYR A 24 19.23 7.50 -4.64
C TYR A 24 20.10 6.24 -4.78
N PHE A 25 19.60 5.21 -5.48
CA PHE A 25 20.28 3.93 -5.66
C PHE A 25 20.98 3.80 -7.03
N ASP A 26 21.05 4.87 -7.84
CA ASP A 26 21.58 4.87 -9.22
C ASP A 26 21.02 3.72 -10.08
N ALA A 27 19.74 3.39 -9.87
CA ALA A 27 19.08 2.25 -10.48
C ALA A 27 17.98 2.68 -11.45
N ASN A 28 17.51 1.74 -12.29
CA ASN A 28 16.42 2.07 -13.21
C ASN A 28 15.12 2.26 -12.43
N PHE A 29 14.31 3.21 -12.88
CA PHE A 29 12.98 3.48 -12.32
C PHE A 29 12.12 2.20 -12.23
N SER A 30 12.14 1.38 -13.29
CA SER A 30 11.37 0.15 -13.38
C SER A 30 11.74 -0.89 -12.30
N ASP A 31 13.01 -0.92 -11.88
CA ASP A 31 13.52 -1.89 -10.91
C ASP A 31 12.89 -1.67 -9.53
N TYR A 32 12.67 -0.40 -9.15
CA TYR A 32 12.16 -0.03 -7.81
C TYR A 32 10.67 0.33 -7.81
N SER A 33 10.10 0.74 -8.93
CA SER A 33 8.69 1.18 -9.01
C SER A 33 7.70 0.10 -8.60
N PHE A 34 7.98 -1.16 -8.94
CA PHE A 34 7.18 -2.29 -8.49
C PHE A 34 7.20 -2.43 -6.96
N PHE A 35 8.38 -2.43 -6.35
CA PHE A 35 8.52 -2.58 -4.90
C PHE A 35 7.90 -1.42 -4.13
N VAL A 36 8.10 -0.19 -4.62
CA VAL A 36 7.47 1.01 -4.04
C VAL A 36 5.95 0.90 -4.10
N GLY A 37 5.40 0.54 -5.27
CA GLY A 37 3.97 0.31 -5.43
C GLY A 37 3.44 -0.74 -4.45
N LEU A 38 4.14 -1.87 -4.33
CA LEU A 38 3.76 -2.97 -3.44
C LEU A 38 3.75 -2.54 -1.98
N VAL A 39 4.83 -1.91 -1.50
CA VAL A 39 4.94 -1.42 -0.12
C VAL A 39 3.82 -0.43 0.18
N VAL A 40 3.59 0.56 -0.68
CA VAL A 40 2.53 1.55 -0.50
C VAL A 40 1.14 0.89 -0.51
N THR A 41 0.91 -0.08 -1.39
CA THR A 41 -0.35 -0.83 -1.44
C THR A 41 -0.62 -1.60 -0.15
N VAL A 42 0.41 -2.26 0.40
CA VAL A 42 0.31 -2.99 1.68
C VAL A 42 0.06 -2.04 2.85
N VAL A 43 0.75 -0.89 2.89
CA VAL A 43 0.54 0.13 3.94
C VAL A 43 -0.88 0.68 3.90
N ILE A 44 -1.41 0.97 2.71
CA ILE A 44 -2.79 1.45 2.55
C ILE A 44 -3.80 0.36 2.89
N TRP A 45 -3.55 -0.89 2.49
CA TRP A 45 -4.39 -2.03 2.84
C TRP A 45 -4.50 -2.17 4.36
N PHE A 46 -3.36 -2.15 5.04
CA PHE A 46 -3.30 -2.19 6.50
C PHE A 46 -4.06 -1.02 7.13
N SER A 47 -3.86 0.21 6.62
CA SER A 47 -4.52 1.42 7.14
C SER A 47 -6.03 1.45 6.90
N ASN A 48 -6.51 0.86 5.81
CA ASN A 48 -7.94 0.77 5.48
C ASN A 48 -8.62 -0.46 6.09
N SER A 49 -7.88 -1.29 6.82
CA SER A 49 -8.44 -2.46 7.52
C SER A 49 -8.92 -2.08 8.93
N LYS A 50 -10.13 -2.52 9.28
CA LYS A 50 -10.66 -2.45 10.65
C LYS A 50 -10.55 -3.83 11.29
N GLY A 51 -10.35 -3.89 12.61
CA GLY A 51 -10.27 -5.16 13.34
C GLY A 51 -9.06 -6.02 12.94
N GLY A 52 -8.00 -5.41 12.38
CA GLY A 52 -6.76 -6.09 12.01
C GLY A 52 -5.95 -6.56 13.23
N ALA A 53 -4.85 -7.27 12.97
CA ALA A 53 -4.01 -7.86 14.02
C ALA A 53 -3.55 -6.84 15.08
N THR A 54 -3.10 -5.66 14.65
CA THR A 54 -2.64 -4.59 15.56
C THR A 54 -3.78 -4.02 16.40
N SER A 55 -4.95 -3.77 15.80
CA SER A 55 -6.14 -3.32 16.54
C SER A 55 -6.55 -4.35 17.60
N ARG A 56 -6.55 -5.64 17.25
CA ARG A 56 -6.89 -6.73 18.17
C ARG A 56 -5.90 -6.85 19.33
N LEU A 57 -4.60 -6.68 19.07
CA LEU A 57 -3.57 -6.70 20.12
C LEU A 57 -3.73 -5.53 21.10
N LEU A 58 -4.03 -4.33 20.59
CA LEU A 58 -4.33 -3.17 21.41
C LEU A 58 -5.61 -3.39 22.24
N ASP A 59 -6.66 -3.94 21.64
CA ASP A 59 -7.90 -4.28 22.34
C ASP A 59 -7.67 -5.27 23.48
N VAL A 60 -6.83 -6.29 23.28
CA VAL A 60 -6.48 -7.26 24.32
C VAL A 60 -5.65 -6.61 25.43
N THR A 61 -4.71 -5.74 25.08
CA THR A 61 -3.86 -5.02 26.05
C THR A 61 -4.69 -4.07 26.91
N VAL A 62 -5.58 -3.30 26.30
CA VAL A 62 -6.50 -2.38 27.01
C VAL A 62 -7.52 -3.15 27.85
N GLN A 63 -8.05 -4.26 27.34
CA GLN A 63 -8.92 -5.17 28.11
C GLN A 63 -8.21 -5.74 29.33
N GLY A 64 -6.97 -6.18 29.19
CA GLY A 64 -6.16 -6.70 30.30
C GLY A 64 -5.84 -5.63 31.35
N GLY A 65 -5.63 -4.38 30.94
CA GLY A 65 -5.33 -3.27 31.84
C GLY A 65 -6.54 -2.65 32.55
N THR A 66 -7.72 -2.67 31.91
CA THR A 66 -8.93 -2.00 32.43
C THR A 66 -10.00 -2.96 32.94
N GLY A 67 -9.93 -4.24 32.57
CA GLY A 67 -10.99 -5.22 32.84
C GLY A 67 -12.27 -5.01 32.04
N ILE A 68 -12.37 -3.95 31.23
CA ILE A 68 -13.54 -3.64 30.40
C ILE A 68 -13.40 -4.39 29.08
N LYS A 69 -14.32 -5.33 28.81
CA LYS A 69 -14.38 -6.04 27.52
C LYS A 69 -14.61 -5.06 26.36
N SER A 70 -13.55 -4.74 25.63
CA SER A 70 -13.62 -4.03 24.34
C SER A 70 -14.38 -4.90 23.33
N LYS A 71 -15.34 -4.30 22.62
CA LYS A 71 -16.10 -4.97 21.57
C LYS A 71 -15.14 -5.24 20.42
N GLN A 72 -14.81 -6.51 20.20
CA GLN A 72 -13.92 -6.87 19.10
C GLN A 72 -14.58 -6.53 17.76
N GLU A 73 -13.98 -5.59 17.05
CA GLU A 73 -14.37 -5.26 15.69
C GLU A 73 -14.02 -6.43 14.76
N LYS A 74 -14.97 -6.84 13.92
CA LYS A 74 -14.72 -7.87 12.92
C LYS A 74 -13.74 -7.32 11.88
N PHE A 75 -12.91 -8.19 11.31
CA PHE A 75 -12.04 -7.79 10.22
C PHE A 75 -12.89 -7.33 9.03
N GLU A 76 -12.76 -6.05 8.67
CA GLU A 76 -13.45 -5.46 7.54
C GLU A 76 -12.45 -4.61 6.74
N PHE A 77 -12.35 -4.89 5.45
CA PHE A 77 -11.49 -4.15 4.55
C PHE A 77 -12.36 -3.30 3.60
N SER A 78 -12.15 -1.99 3.63
CA SER A 78 -12.82 -1.04 2.74
C SER A 78 -11.87 -0.56 1.65
N PRO A 79 -11.87 -1.17 0.45
CA PRO A 79 -11.02 -0.74 -0.64
C PRO A 79 -11.46 0.64 -1.16
N GLY A 80 -10.70 1.68 -0.81
CA GLY A 80 -10.87 3.01 -1.36
C GLY A 80 -10.27 3.16 -2.76
N LEU A 81 -10.59 4.27 -3.44
CA LEU A 81 -10.03 4.61 -4.75
C LEU A 81 -8.50 4.72 -4.73
N ILE A 82 -7.93 5.20 -3.63
CA ILE A 82 -6.47 5.30 -3.44
C ILE A 82 -5.84 3.90 -3.47
N PHE A 83 -6.43 2.95 -2.74
CA PHE A 83 -5.97 1.56 -2.72
C PHE A 83 -6.00 0.94 -4.12
N LEU A 84 -7.11 1.12 -4.85
CA LEU A 84 -7.23 0.61 -6.22
C LEU A 84 -6.19 1.22 -7.15
N THR A 85 -5.88 2.51 -6.99
CA THR A 85 -4.87 3.21 -7.79
C THR A 85 -3.46 2.67 -7.50
N CYS A 86 -3.10 2.48 -6.23
CA CYS A 86 -1.82 1.90 -5.84
C CYS A 86 -1.67 0.45 -6.32
N LEU A 87 -2.74 -0.34 -6.20
CA LEU A 87 -2.76 -1.72 -6.68
C LEU A 87 -2.56 -1.76 -8.20
N ALA A 88 -3.28 -0.93 -8.95
CA ALA A 88 -3.14 -0.84 -10.41
C ALA A 88 -1.72 -0.41 -10.82
N TYR A 89 -1.15 0.61 -10.15
CA TYR A 89 0.23 1.02 -10.36
C TYR A 89 1.22 -0.13 -10.12
N THR A 90 1.04 -0.89 -9.03
CA THR A 90 1.87 -2.06 -8.72
C THR A 90 1.78 -3.12 -9.82
N VAL A 91 0.58 -3.45 -10.30
CA VAL A 91 0.36 -4.45 -11.36
C VAL A 91 1.01 -4.01 -12.67
N VAL A 92 0.86 -2.74 -13.06
CA VAL A 92 1.47 -2.22 -14.29
C VAL A 92 3.00 -2.29 -14.22
N ASN A 93 3.60 -1.91 -13.08
CA ASN A 93 5.05 -1.98 -12.91
C ASN A 93 5.56 -3.43 -12.79
N LEU A 94 4.79 -4.35 -12.23
CA LEU A 94 5.13 -5.77 -12.25
C LEU A 94 5.23 -6.27 -13.69
N VAL A 95 4.25 -5.94 -14.53
CA VAL A 95 4.26 -6.30 -15.95
C VAL A 95 5.46 -5.67 -16.66
N ALA A 96 5.73 -4.39 -16.42
CA ALA A 96 6.90 -3.70 -16.99
C ALA A 96 8.22 -4.37 -16.59
N LEU A 97 8.36 -4.75 -15.32
CA LEU A 97 9.52 -5.46 -14.80
C LEU A 97 9.68 -6.83 -15.47
N LEU A 98 8.60 -7.61 -15.57
CA LEU A 98 8.63 -8.91 -16.28
C LEU A 98 9.01 -8.75 -17.75
N PHE A 99 8.53 -7.71 -18.43
CA PHE A 99 8.92 -7.45 -19.83
C PHE A 99 10.39 -7.05 -19.96
N GLN A 100 10.91 -6.25 -19.04
CA GLN A 100 12.31 -5.81 -19.06
C GLN A 100 13.28 -6.96 -18.79
N TYR A 101 12.92 -7.88 -17.89
CA TYR A 101 13.76 -9.02 -17.53
C TYR A 101 13.38 -10.32 -18.26
N ARG A 102 12.47 -10.27 -19.24
CA ARG A 102 12.02 -11.45 -19.99
C ARG A 102 13.18 -12.20 -20.67
N ASP A 103 14.21 -11.48 -21.09
CA ASP A 103 15.34 -12.05 -21.83
C ASP A 103 16.31 -12.81 -20.89
N TYR A 104 16.12 -12.68 -19.56
CA TYR A 104 16.87 -13.37 -18.51
C TYR A 104 16.08 -14.48 -17.80
N LEU A 105 14.82 -14.71 -18.19
CA LEU A 105 13.92 -15.75 -17.68
C LEU A 105 13.96 -17.00 -18.58
#